data_AF-A0A3N5S1J0-F1
#
_entry.id   AF-A0A3N5S1J0-F1
#
_cell.length_a   1.000
_cell.length_b   1.000
_cell.length_c   1.000
_cell.angle_alpha   90.00
_cell.angle_beta   90.00
_cell.angle_gamma   90.00
#
_symmetry.space_group_name_H-M   'P 1'
#
loop_
_entity.id
_entity.type
_entity.pdbx_description
1 polymer ?
#
loop_
_entity_poly.entity_id
_entity_poly.type
_entity_poly.pdbx_seq_one_letter_code
_entity_poly.pdbx_strand_id
1 'polypeptide(L)'
;MKKLALILAVVFALSGCTSLPAIPFLQTSGPAQTASPQRTATPYSLDPTNTPDLFVLNTIAPTTTPSTETAVVTNTALPTLTATFRPTITLEPIDSSLFTPSPNLFINVVRSTDQIVWGSTCEGARFIRFTASVHRVRQLRFVTLWYRLQDKYSSRHTEWGGGAIFLDNDQGTYFYTLDLSQIQRYRYYEDAWFQYQLVASTITQKVLGRSVASRDEVSLTHCKALYP
;
A
#
# COMPACT_ATOMS: atom_id res chain seq x y z
N MET A 1 5.98 -39.07 54.24
CA MET A 1 6.91 -39.57 53.19
C MET A 1 6.38 -39.51 51.76
N LYS A 2 5.06 -39.57 51.49
CA LYS A 2 4.50 -39.49 50.11
C LYS A 2 4.76 -38.17 49.35
N LYS A 3 4.89 -37.04 50.04
CA LYS A 3 5.10 -35.73 49.39
C LYS A 3 6.55 -35.51 48.88
N LEU A 4 7.53 -36.19 49.49
CA LEU A 4 8.93 -36.12 49.04
C LEU A 4 9.16 -36.92 47.75
N ALA A 5 8.46 -38.04 47.58
CA ALA A 5 8.54 -38.85 46.35
C ALA A 5 8.03 -38.09 45.12
N LEU A 6 7.04 -37.22 45.29
CA LEU A 6 6.43 -36.48 44.17
C LEU A 6 7.33 -35.32 43.71
N ILE A 7 8.06 -34.68 44.62
CA ILE A 7 9.04 -33.64 44.27
C ILE A 7 10.24 -34.25 43.54
N LEU A 8 10.70 -35.44 43.96
CA LEU A 8 11.81 -36.13 43.31
C LEU A 8 11.46 -36.58 41.88
N ALA A 9 10.21 -37.00 41.65
CA ALA A 9 9.73 -37.40 40.33
C ALA A 9 9.64 -36.23 39.33
N VAL A 10 9.27 -35.03 39.79
CA VAL A 10 9.19 -33.83 38.95
C VAL A 10 10.59 -33.35 38.52
N VAL A 11 11.57 -33.42 39.42
CA VAL A 11 12.97 -33.03 39.10
C VAL A 11 13.59 -33.96 38.05
N PHE A 12 13.28 -35.26 38.07
CA PHE A 12 13.76 -36.22 37.07
C PHE A 12 13.11 -36.04 35.69
N ALA A 13 11.88 -35.53 35.62
CA ALA A 13 11.20 -35.29 34.35
C ALA A 13 11.73 -34.02 33.63
N LEU A 14 12.35 -33.09 34.35
CA LEU A 14 12.85 -31.82 33.81
C LEU A 14 14.29 -31.88 33.28
N SER A 15 15.06 -32.93 33.59
CA SER A 15 16.47 -33.06 33.18
C SER A 15 16.69 -33.81 31.85
N GLY A 16 15.63 -34.19 31.12
CA GLY A 16 15.70 -35.08 29.96
C GLY A 16 15.82 -34.45 28.55
N CYS A 17 16.01 -33.14 28.39
CA CYS A 17 15.96 -32.47 27.07
C CYS A 17 17.31 -31.98 26.51
N THR A 18 18.42 -32.70 26.72
CA THR A 18 19.74 -32.32 26.17
C THR A 18 20.49 -33.47 25.49
N SER A 19 19.84 -34.17 24.56
CA SER A 19 20.57 -34.99 23.56
C SER A 19 19.69 -35.35 22.36
N LEU A 20 19.44 -34.36 21.49
CA LEU A 20 18.99 -34.66 20.13
C LEU A 20 20.23 -35.00 19.29
N PRO A 21 20.35 -36.23 18.76
CA PRO A 21 21.40 -36.56 17.80
C PRO A 21 21.16 -35.75 16.52
N ALA A 22 22.22 -35.09 16.04
CA ALA A 22 22.21 -34.32 14.81
C ALA A 22 21.79 -35.22 13.63
N ILE A 23 20.62 -34.95 13.06
CA ILE A 23 20.09 -35.63 11.88
C ILE A 23 20.85 -35.08 10.65
N PRO A 24 21.58 -35.89 9.87
CA PRO A 24 22.43 -35.41 8.77
C PRO A 24 21.67 -35.05 7.48
N PHE A 25 20.37 -34.75 7.56
CA PHE A 25 19.51 -34.60 6.36
C PHE A 25 19.37 -33.16 5.84
N LEU A 26 20.21 -32.23 6.31
CA LEU A 26 20.23 -30.83 5.86
C LEU A 26 21.55 -30.43 5.19
N GLN A 27 22.24 -31.36 4.53
CA GLN A 27 23.24 -31.00 3.53
C GLN A 27 22.58 -30.80 2.16
N THR A 28 21.71 -29.79 2.07
CA THR A 28 21.39 -29.22 0.76
C THR A 28 22.65 -28.51 0.29
N SER A 29 23.31 -29.07 -0.72
CA SER A 29 24.39 -28.42 -1.46
C SER A 29 23.94 -27.00 -1.80
N GLY A 30 24.56 -26.01 -1.15
CA GLY A 30 24.33 -24.61 -1.46
C GLY A 30 24.61 -24.38 -2.95
N PRO A 31 23.81 -23.55 -3.63
CA PRO A 31 24.06 -23.23 -5.03
C PRO A 31 25.51 -22.74 -5.17
N ALA A 32 26.20 -23.28 -6.17
CA ALA A 32 27.52 -22.82 -6.56
C ALA A 32 27.52 -21.30 -6.63
N GLN A 33 28.44 -20.65 -5.91
CA GLN A 33 28.63 -19.21 -5.99
C GLN A 33 29.09 -18.89 -7.41
N THR A 34 28.13 -18.57 -8.27
CA THR A 34 28.39 -17.92 -9.55
C THR A 34 29.04 -16.60 -9.22
N ALA A 35 30.28 -16.41 -9.70
CA ALA A 35 31.03 -15.18 -9.54
C ALA A 35 30.13 -13.99 -9.88
N SER A 36 29.99 -13.08 -8.90
CA SER A 36 29.27 -11.83 -9.07
C SER A 36 29.81 -11.11 -10.32
N PRO A 37 28.97 -10.75 -11.29
CA PRO A 37 29.43 -10.00 -12.45
C PRO A 37 30.06 -8.69 -11.97
N GLN A 38 31.34 -8.51 -12.30
CA GLN A 38 32.07 -7.28 -12.05
C GLN A 38 31.25 -6.13 -12.64
N ARG A 39 30.89 -5.15 -11.79
CA ARG A 39 30.10 -3.99 -12.22
C ARG A 39 30.91 -3.20 -13.26
N THR A 40 30.57 -3.39 -14.53
CA THR A 40 31.01 -2.48 -15.59
C THR A 40 30.30 -1.15 -15.36
N ALA A 41 31.05 -0.15 -14.93
CA ALA A 41 30.57 1.22 -14.89
C ALA A 41 30.32 1.67 -16.34
N THR A 42 29.07 1.68 -16.78
CA THR A 42 28.65 2.39 -17.99
C THR A 42 28.80 3.89 -17.73
N PRO A 43 29.63 4.63 -18.50
CA PRO A 43 29.66 6.07 -18.40
C PRO A 43 28.29 6.63 -18.81
N TYR A 44 27.62 7.29 -17.87
CA TYR A 44 26.47 8.12 -18.16
C TYR A 44 26.96 9.34 -18.95
N SER A 45 26.73 9.33 -20.27
CA SER A 45 26.73 10.56 -21.07
C SER A 45 25.35 11.18 -20.92
N LEU A 46 25.26 12.30 -20.21
CA LEU A 46 24.08 13.16 -20.27
C LEU A 46 24.12 13.84 -21.63
N ASP A 47 23.31 13.37 -22.57
CA ASP A 47 22.94 14.21 -23.71
C ASP A 47 22.31 15.50 -23.14
N PRO A 48 22.75 16.69 -23.57
CA PRO A 48 22.20 17.94 -23.10
C PRO A 48 20.74 18.05 -23.53
N THR A 49 19.84 17.61 -22.65
CA THR A 49 18.42 17.89 -22.77
C THR A 49 18.24 19.40 -22.72
N ASN A 50 17.66 19.95 -23.79
CA ASN A 50 17.22 21.34 -23.88
C ASN A 50 16.37 21.67 -22.66
N THR A 51 17.02 22.22 -21.63
CA THR A 51 16.34 22.84 -20.51
C THR A 51 16.05 24.25 -20.97
N PRO A 52 14.80 24.62 -21.27
CA PRO A 52 14.48 26.02 -21.53
C PRO A 52 14.88 26.81 -20.27
N ASP A 53 15.83 27.72 -20.45
CA ASP A 53 16.28 28.62 -19.40
C ASP A 53 15.11 29.54 -18.99
N LEU A 54 14.52 29.24 -17.83
CA LEU A 54 13.37 29.97 -17.26
C LEU A 54 13.76 31.37 -16.77
N PHE A 55 15.02 31.80 -16.91
CA PHE A 55 15.49 33.13 -16.54
C PHE A 55 15.91 33.99 -17.75
N VAL A 56 15.61 33.55 -18.98
CA VAL A 56 15.72 34.44 -20.15
C VAL A 56 14.58 35.47 -20.08
N LEU A 57 14.83 36.53 -19.33
CA LEU A 57 14.06 37.76 -19.39
C LEU A 57 14.31 38.38 -20.75
N ASN A 58 13.35 38.25 -21.67
CA ASN A 58 13.33 39.00 -22.93
C ASN A 58 13.26 40.50 -22.59
N THR A 59 14.42 41.09 -22.37
CA THR A 59 14.57 42.53 -22.14
C THR A 59 14.40 43.21 -23.50
N ILE A 60 13.15 43.56 -23.82
CA ILE A 60 12.83 44.42 -24.96
C ILE A 60 13.61 45.73 -24.83
N ALA A 61 14.30 46.12 -25.91
CA ALA A 61 15.07 47.35 -25.98
C ALA A 61 14.19 48.58 -25.66
N PRO A 62 14.73 49.61 -24.98
CA PRO A 62 13.97 50.79 -24.61
C PRO A 62 13.47 51.49 -25.86
N THR A 63 12.16 51.43 -26.08
CA THR A 63 11.48 52.19 -27.13
C THR A 63 11.25 53.59 -26.60
N THR A 64 11.96 54.55 -27.17
CA THR A 64 11.71 55.99 -26.97
C THR A 64 10.51 56.40 -27.81
N THR A 65 9.41 56.83 -27.19
CA THR A 65 8.37 57.60 -27.87
C THR A 65 7.63 58.52 -26.88
N PRO A 66 7.06 59.65 -27.36
CA PRO A 66 6.93 60.89 -26.63
C PRO A 66 5.61 61.01 -25.87
N SER A 67 5.53 62.08 -25.09
CA SER A 67 4.51 62.45 -24.13
C SER A 67 3.07 62.54 -24.65
N THR A 68 2.16 62.19 -23.74
CA THR A 68 0.78 62.69 -23.61
C THR A 68 -0.27 61.98 -24.45
N GLU A 69 -0.84 60.92 -23.88
CA GLU A 69 -2.27 60.62 -23.96
C GLU A 69 -2.67 59.66 -22.83
N THR A 70 -3.91 59.83 -22.37
CA THR A 70 -4.58 59.22 -21.21
C THR A 70 -4.24 57.74 -20.98
N ALA A 71 -3.84 57.39 -19.75
CA ALA A 71 -3.54 56.02 -19.35
C ALA A 71 -4.80 55.12 -19.42
N VAL A 72 -4.95 54.39 -20.53
CA VAL A 72 -5.91 53.29 -20.64
C VAL A 72 -5.39 52.14 -19.80
N VAL A 73 -6.09 51.84 -18.70
CA VAL A 73 -5.84 50.65 -17.87
C VAL A 73 -6.07 49.42 -18.76
N THR A 74 -4.98 48.88 -19.30
CA THR A 74 -5.01 47.65 -20.07
C THR A 74 -5.18 46.52 -19.06
N ASN A 75 -6.38 45.95 -18.99
CA ASN A 75 -6.66 44.73 -18.24
C ASN A 75 -5.76 43.62 -18.79
N THR A 76 -4.59 43.45 -18.18
CA THR A 76 -3.69 42.35 -18.49
C THR A 76 -4.36 41.11 -17.91
N ALA A 77 -4.87 40.26 -18.79
CA ALA A 77 -5.49 39.00 -18.39
C ALA A 77 -4.48 38.22 -17.53
N LEU A 78 -4.86 37.93 -16.29
CA LEU A 78 -4.05 37.13 -15.37
C LEU A 78 -3.79 35.77 -16.04
N PRO A 79 -2.55 35.26 -16.07
CA PRO A 79 -2.27 33.96 -16.68
C PRO A 79 -3.16 32.91 -16.02
N THR A 80 -4.04 32.31 -16.81
CA THR A 80 -4.90 31.23 -16.34
C THR A 80 -4.01 30.00 -16.18
N LEU A 81 -3.78 29.59 -14.93
CA LEU A 81 -3.04 28.36 -14.63
C LEU A 81 -3.78 27.19 -15.29
N THR A 82 -3.19 26.65 -16.35
CA THR A 82 -3.73 25.48 -17.03
C THR A 82 -3.31 24.25 -16.23
N ALA A 83 -4.27 23.56 -15.62
CA ALA A 83 -4.01 22.33 -14.88
C ALA A 83 -3.32 21.32 -15.80
N THR A 84 -2.05 21.01 -15.51
CA THR A 84 -1.29 20.02 -16.28
C THR A 84 -1.74 18.64 -15.82
N PHE A 85 -2.45 17.91 -16.68
CA PHE A 85 -2.86 16.54 -16.39
C PHE A 85 -1.63 15.64 -16.31
N ARG A 86 -1.35 15.10 -15.11
CA ARG A 86 -0.30 14.10 -14.93
C ARG A 86 -0.82 12.74 -15.42
N PRO A 87 -0.07 12.00 -16.26
CA PRO A 87 -0.53 10.70 -16.75
C PRO A 87 -0.62 9.69 -15.60
N THR A 88 -1.83 9.16 -15.36
CA THR A 88 -2.06 8.05 -14.43
C THR A 88 -1.53 6.76 -15.04
N ILE A 89 -0.82 5.95 -14.26
CA ILE A 89 -0.38 4.64 -14.71
C ILE A 89 -1.60 3.73 -14.83
N THR A 90 -1.84 3.19 -16.02
CA THR A 90 -2.82 2.13 -16.22
C THR A 90 -2.29 0.85 -15.57
N LEU A 91 -3.03 0.34 -14.58
CA LEU A 91 -2.76 -0.97 -14.01
C LEU A 91 -3.27 -2.03 -14.99
N GLU A 92 -2.40 -2.95 -15.42
CA GLU A 92 -2.83 -4.04 -16.29
C GLU A 92 -3.84 -4.94 -15.55
N PRO A 93 -4.95 -5.30 -16.22
CA PRO A 93 -5.91 -6.24 -15.67
C PRO A 93 -5.22 -7.58 -15.49
N ILE A 94 -5.23 -8.07 -14.25
CA ILE A 94 -4.60 -9.33 -13.88
C ILE A 94 -5.64 -10.40 -13.79
N ASP A 95 -5.26 -11.58 -14.26
CA ASP A 95 -6.01 -12.81 -14.03
C ASP A 95 -6.07 -13.12 -12.53
N SER A 96 -7.28 -13.06 -11.98
CA SER A 96 -7.56 -13.32 -10.56
C SER A 96 -7.18 -14.75 -10.14
N SER A 97 -7.09 -15.69 -11.09
CA SER A 97 -6.67 -17.06 -10.83
C SER A 97 -5.18 -17.20 -10.50
N LEU A 98 -4.34 -16.27 -10.96
CA LEU A 98 -2.88 -16.33 -10.76
C LEU A 98 -2.42 -15.74 -9.42
N PHE A 99 -3.22 -14.86 -8.80
CA PHE A 99 -2.80 -14.07 -7.63
C PHE A 99 -3.39 -14.55 -6.29
N THR A 100 -4.36 -15.46 -6.32
CA THR A 100 -4.94 -16.07 -5.13
C THR A 100 -5.07 -17.58 -5.30
N PRO A 101 -4.02 -18.36 -4.99
CA PRO A 101 -4.05 -19.83 -5.11
C PRO A 101 -4.96 -20.51 -4.06
N SER A 102 -5.81 -19.74 -3.36
CA SER A 102 -6.67 -20.22 -2.28
C SER A 102 -8.14 -20.10 -2.67
N PRO A 103 -9.02 -20.96 -2.14
CA PRO A 103 -10.45 -20.87 -2.39
C PRO A 103 -11.00 -19.49 -2.02
N ASN A 104 -11.87 -18.92 -2.88
CA ASN A 104 -12.59 -17.71 -2.52
C ASN A 104 -13.76 -18.07 -1.60
N LEU A 105 -13.62 -17.79 -0.31
CA LEU A 105 -14.66 -18.01 0.69
C LEU A 105 -15.58 -16.79 0.85
N PHE A 106 -15.20 -15.65 0.29
CA PHE A 106 -15.90 -14.38 0.44
C PHE A 106 -17.04 -14.31 -0.58
N ILE A 107 -18.27 -14.19 -0.09
CA ILE A 107 -19.49 -14.06 -0.90
C ILE A 107 -19.59 -12.63 -1.41
N ASN A 108 -19.44 -11.68 -0.51
CA ASN A 108 -19.57 -10.26 -0.78
C ASN A 108 -18.61 -9.47 0.10
N VAL A 109 -17.99 -8.43 -0.46
CA VAL A 109 -17.15 -7.47 0.25
C VAL A 109 -17.65 -6.09 -0.12
N VAL A 110 -18.30 -5.43 0.83
CA VAL A 110 -18.85 -4.08 0.71
C VAL A 110 -17.96 -3.12 1.47
N ARG A 111 -17.77 -1.92 0.92
CA ARG A 111 -17.05 -0.81 1.55
C ARG A 111 -17.94 0.42 1.62
N SER A 112 -17.70 1.28 2.61
CA SER A 112 -18.51 2.49 2.82
C SER A 112 -18.15 3.66 1.91
N THR A 113 -16.94 3.68 1.35
CA THR A 113 -16.43 4.75 0.48
C THR A 113 -15.42 4.17 -0.51
N ASP A 114 -15.28 4.82 -1.67
CA ASP A 114 -14.27 4.54 -2.70
C ASP A 114 -13.11 5.55 -2.65
N GLN A 115 -13.18 6.54 -1.76
CA GLN A 115 -12.14 7.54 -1.59
C GLN A 115 -11.92 7.86 -0.10
N ILE A 116 -10.65 7.88 0.29
CA ILE A 116 -10.17 8.37 1.58
C ILE A 116 -9.34 9.61 1.30
N VAL A 117 -9.66 10.69 2.01
CA VAL A 117 -9.03 11.99 1.79
C VAL A 117 -8.20 12.37 3.01
N TRP A 118 -7.01 12.92 2.80
CA TRP A 118 -6.14 13.39 3.86
C TRP A 118 -5.62 14.81 3.62
N GLY A 119 -5.36 15.53 4.72
CA GLY A 119 -5.01 16.95 4.72
C GLY A 119 -6.06 17.78 5.48
N SER A 120 -5.74 19.04 5.72
CA SER A 120 -6.58 19.96 6.52
C SER A 120 -7.55 20.80 5.68
N THR A 121 -7.28 20.97 4.40
CA THR A 121 -7.96 21.97 3.55
C THR A 121 -9.15 21.43 2.77
N CYS A 122 -9.48 20.14 2.91
CA CYS A 122 -10.55 19.52 2.15
C CYS A 122 -11.45 18.63 3.03
N GLU A 123 -12.71 18.54 2.63
CA GLU A 123 -13.72 17.69 3.23
C GLU A 123 -13.78 16.35 2.49
N GLY A 124 -13.94 15.25 3.23
CA GLY A 124 -13.98 13.90 2.68
C GLY A 124 -13.92 12.82 3.75
N ALA A 125 -14.13 11.57 3.35
CA ALA A 125 -14.06 10.44 4.27
C ALA A 125 -12.63 10.22 4.76
N ARG A 126 -12.45 10.14 6.09
CA ARG A 126 -11.16 9.84 6.74
C ARG A 126 -11.08 8.41 7.28
N PHE A 127 -12.11 7.62 7.01
CA PHE A 127 -12.18 6.23 7.38
C PHE A 127 -12.94 5.46 6.31
N ILE A 128 -12.71 4.15 6.26
CA ILE A 128 -13.42 3.23 5.39
C ILE A 128 -13.90 2.05 6.23
N ARG A 129 -15.20 1.75 6.15
CA ARG A 129 -15.77 0.56 6.80
C ARG A 129 -15.91 -0.55 5.78
N PHE A 130 -15.24 -1.66 6.06
CA PHE A 130 -15.38 -2.90 5.31
C PHE A 130 -16.44 -3.78 5.97
N THR A 131 -17.25 -4.44 5.15
CA THR A 131 -18.23 -5.44 5.57
C THR A 131 -18.13 -6.62 4.62
N ALA A 132 -17.77 -7.79 5.14
CA ALA A 132 -17.53 -8.99 4.36
C ALA A 132 -18.45 -10.11 4.82
N SER A 133 -19.20 -10.69 3.88
CA SER A 133 -19.98 -11.90 4.11
C SER A 133 -19.16 -13.10 3.65
N VAL A 134 -18.96 -14.07 4.54
CA VAL A 134 -18.09 -15.23 4.31
C VAL A 134 -18.91 -16.51 4.39
N HIS A 135 -18.66 -17.47 3.50
CA HIS A 135 -19.24 -18.80 3.61
C HIS A 135 -18.88 -19.43 4.95
N ARG A 136 -19.85 -20.11 5.57
CA ARG A 136 -19.61 -20.82 6.83
C ARG A 136 -18.69 -22.02 6.58
N VAL A 137 -17.43 -21.91 6.99
CA VAL A 137 -16.42 -22.98 6.90
C VAL A 137 -16.05 -23.45 8.30
N ARG A 138 -15.90 -24.77 8.47
CA ARG A 138 -15.39 -25.33 9.74
C ARG A 138 -13.99 -24.78 9.99
N GLN A 139 -13.71 -24.39 11.24
CA GLN A 139 -12.41 -23.84 11.69
C GLN A 139 -12.11 -22.39 11.26
N LEU A 140 -13.02 -21.69 10.57
CA LEU A 140 -12.88 -20.25 10.38
C LEU A 140 -12.92 -19.55 11.75
N ARG A 141 -11.92 -18.71 12.02
CA ARG A 141 -11.83 -17.97 13.29
C ARG A 141 -11.54 -16.50 13.12
N PHE A 142 -10.70 -16.15 12.15
CA PHE A 142 -10.33 -14.76 11.91
C PHE A 142 -10.54 -14.41 10.45
N VAL A 143 -11.04 -13.21 10.21
CA VAL A 143 -10.98 -12.52 8.93
C VAL A 143 -10.09 -11.31 9.13
N THR A 144 -9.05 -11.20 8.31
CA THR A 144 -8.05 -10.13 8.43
C THR A 144 -7.99 -9.30 7.16
N LEU A 145 -7.81 -7.99 7.33
CA LEU A 145 -7.55 -7.05 6.22
C LEU A 145 -6.06 -6.80 6.08
N TRP A 146 -5.58 -7.07 4.88
CA TRP A 146 -4.23 -6.75 4.41
C TRP A 146 -4.35 -5.65 3.37
N TYR A 147 -3.45 -4.68 3.44
CA TYR A 147 -3.46 -3.55 2.52
C TYR A 147 -2.05 -3.09 2.14
N ARG A 148 -1.96 -2.37 1.04
CA ARG A 148 -0.78 -1.59 0.65
C ARG A 148 -1.19 -0.35 -0.12
N LEU A 149 -0.31 0.64 -0.15
CA LEU A 149 -0.49 1.85 -0.94
C LEU A 149 0.36 1.75 -2.20
N GLN A 150 -0.19 2.15 -3.33
CA GLN A 150 0.55 2.30 -4.59
C GLN A 150 0.29 3.70 -5.16
N ASP A 151 1.34 4.46 -5.45
CA ASP A 151 1.20 5.77 -6.10
C ASP A 151 0.47 5.61 -7.44
N LYS A 152 -0.49 6.51 -7.75
CA LYS A 152 -1.22 6.45 -9.02
C LYS A 152 -0.34 6.81 -10.21
N TYR A 153 0.71 7.59 -9.98
CA TYR A 153 1.55 8.16 -11.01
C TYR A 153 2.97 7.60 -11.01
N SER A 154 3.29 6.70 -10.09
CA SER A 154 4.57 5.99 -10.08
C SER A 154 4.38 4.53 -9.70
N SER A 155 5.31 3.67 -10.07
CA SER A 155 5.28 2.25 -9.67
C SER A 155 5.65 2.04 -8.20
N ARG A 156 5.86 3.11 -7.44
CA ARG A 156 6.22 3.05 -6.01
C ARG A 156 5.02 2.56 -5.22
N HIS A 157 5.26 1.55 -4.40
CA HIS A 157 4.27 0.97 -3.54
C HIS A 157 4.89 0.58 -2.19
N THR A 158 4.05 0.50 -1.15
CA THR A 158 4.45 -0.12 0.11
C THR A 158 4.38 -1.64 -0.01
N GLU A 159 5.11 -2.33 0.85
CA GLU A 159 4.88 -3.74 1.07
C GLU A 159 3.45 -3.98 1.61
N TRP A 160 2.95 -5.19 1.43
CA TRP A 160 1.70 -5.62 2.05
C TRP A 160 1.84 -5.57 3.57
N GLY A 161 1.01 -4.75 4.20
CA GLY A 161 0.94 -4.58 5.64
C GLY A 161 -0.49 -4.76 6.15
N GLY A 162 -0.69 -4.43 7.42
CA GLY A 162 -1.98 -4.59 8.09
C GLY A 162 -2.04 -5.84 8.94
N GLY A 163 -3.16 -6.57 8.87
CA GLY A 163 -3.51 -7.64 9.81
C GLY A 163 -4.64 -7.26 10.77
N ALA A 164 -5.46 -6.27 10.40
CA ALA A 164 -6.62 -5.86 11.19
C ALA A 164 -7.64 -6.99 11.23
N ILE A 165 -7.99 -7.44 12.44
CA ILE A 165 -8.97 -8.53 12.65
C ILE A 165 -10.38 -7.93 12.64
N PHE A 166 -11.26 -8.53 11.85
CA PHE A 166 -12.65 -8.10 11.75
C PHE A 166 -13.45 -8.59 12.95
N LEU A 167 -14.45 -7.80 13.33
CA LEU A 167 -15.45 -8.17 14.33
C LEU A 167 -16.52 -9.04 13.64
N ASP A 168 -16.85 -10.16 14.26
CA ASP A 168 -17.92 -11.08 13.81
C ASP A 168 -19.25 -10.64 14.42
N ASN A 169 -20.34 -10.75 13.66
CA ASN A 169 -21.70 -10.55 14.13
C ASN A 169 -22.45 -11.87 14.41
N ASP A 170 -21.73 -12.99 14.50
CA ASP A 170 -22.22 -14.37 14.64
C ASP A 170 -23.09 -14.89 13.48
N GLN A 171 -23.32 -14.07 12.45
CA GLN A 171 -24.07 -14.43 11.24
C GLN A 171 -23.14 -14.65 10.04
N GLY A 172 -21.83 -14.76 10.27
CA GLY A 172 -20.84 -14.89 9.20
C GLY A 172 -20.62 -13.59 8.42
N THR A 173 -21.03 -12.46 9.01
CA THR A 173 -20.70 -11.13 8.51
C THR A 173 -19.66 -10.49 9.41
N TYR A 174 -18.58 -10.10 8.78
CA TYR A 174 -17.40 -9.54 9.43
C TYR A 174 -17.31 -8.07 9.08
N PHE A 175 -17.00 -7.21 10.05
CA PHE A 175 -16.82 -5.78 9.78
C PHE A 175 -15.58 -5.20 10.46
N TYR A 176 -15.00 -4.20 9.82
CA TYR A 176 -13.88 -3.44 10.36
C TYR A 176 -13.90 -2.02 9.81
N THR A 177 -13.67 -1.04 10.69
CA THR A 177 -13.50 0.35 10.30
C THR A 177 -12.02 0.70 10.36
N LEU A 178 -11.43 0.95 9.19
CA LEU A 178 -10.05 1.41 9.08
C LEU A 178 -10.04 2.93 9.06
N ASP A 179 -9.39 3.52 10.07
CA ASP A 179 -9.15 4.96 10.13
C ASP A 179 -7.86 5.32 9.37
N LEU A 180 -7.82 6.49 8.74
CA LEU A 180 -6.65 7.02 8.06
C LEU A 180 -5.39 7.00 8.94
N SER A 181 -5.52 7.27 10.24
CA SER A 181 -4.41 7.25 11.20
C SER A 181 -3.76 5.88 11.36
N GLN A 182 -4.48 4.79 11.06
CA GLN A 182 -3.98 3.41 11.13
C GLN A 182 -3.25 2.99 9.85
N ILE A 183 -3.36 3.77 8.76
CA ILE A 183 -2.70 3.50 7.49
C ILE A 183 -1.24 3.93 7.60
N GLN A 184 -0.32 2.98 7.52
CA GLN A 184 1.10 3.33 7.60
C GLN A 184 1.55 4.07 6.34
N ARG A 185 2.40 5.08 6.53
CA ARG A 185 3.05 5.84 5.43
C ARG A 185 2.08 6.53 4.46
N TYR A 186 0.82 6.76 4.83
CA TYR A 186 -0.15 7.45 3.98
C TYR A 186 0.33 8.86 3.55
N ARG A 187 1.05 9.56 4.44
CA ARG A 187 1.57 10.92 4.20
C ARG A 187 2.64 11.02 3.11
N TYR A 188 3.22 9.91 2.67
CA TYR A 188 4.23 9.90 1.60
C TYR A 188 3.62 9.95 0.20
N TYR A 189 2.30 9.87 0.09
CA TYR A 189 1.59 9.80 -1.19
C TYR A 189 0.63 10.97 -1.34
N GLU A 190 0.82 11.79 -2.38
CA GLU A 190 -0.13 12.84 -2.74
C GLU A 190 -1.42 12.25 -3.33
N ASP A 191 -1.31 11.20 -4.14
CA ASP A 191 -2.46 10.42 -4.62
C ASP A 191 -2.03 8.97 -4.83
N ALA A 192 -2.74 8.03 -4.21
CA ALA A 192 -2.43 6.62 -4.25
C ALA A 192 -3.69 5.77 -4.39
N TRP A 193 -3.51 4.58 -4.94
CA TRP A 193 -4.45 3.49 -4.82
C TRP A 193 -4.26 2.79 -3.49
N PHE A 194 -5.37 2.62 -2.75
CA PHE A 194 -5.45 1.80 -1.57
C PHE A 194 -5.82 0.37 -2.00
N GLN A 195 -4.81 -0.49 -2.08
CA GLN A 195 -4.97 -1.87 -2.50
C GLN A 195 -5.22 -2.74 -1.29
N TYR A 196 -6.19 -3.64 -1.37
CA TYR A 196 -6.53 -4.49 -0.23
C TYR A 196 -6.89 -5.92 -0.61
N GLN A 197 -6.73 -6.81 0.37
CA GLN A 197 -7.12 -8.21 0.30
C GLN A 197 -7.61 -8.66 1.67
N LEU A 198 -8.70 -9.42 1.68
CA LEU A 198 -9.19 -10.09 2.88
C LEU A 198 -8.67 -11.52 2.93
N VAL A 199 -8.28 -11.96 4.13
CA VAL A 199 -7.74 -13.30 4.36
C VAL A 199 -8.52 -13.95 5.50
N ALA A 200 -9.11 -15.10 5.19
CA ALA A 200 -9.83 -15.94 6.14
C ALA A 200 -8.88 -17.01 6.70
N SER A 201 -8.76 -17.11 8.02
CA SER A 201 -7.80 -18.01 8.68
C SER A 201 -8.36 -18.71 9.91
N THR A 202 -7.69 -19.81 10.30
CA THR A 202 -7.97 -20.58 11.52
C THR A 202 -7.38 -19.93 12.78
N ILE A 203 -7.64 -20.53 13.96
CA ILE A 203 -7.00 -20.12 15.22
C ILE A 203 -5.46 -20.22 15.17
N THR A 204 -4.94 -21.16 14.39
CA THR A 204 -3.50 -21.36 14.16
C THR A 204 -2.95 -20.47 13.04
N GLN A 205 -3.73 -19.46 12.59
CA GLN A 205 -3.40 -18.58 11.47
C GLN A 205 -3.19 -19.32 10.14
N LYS A 206 -3.66 -20.56 10.01
CA LYS A 206 -3.65 -21.27 8.73
C LYS A 206 -4.67 -20.62 7.80
N VAL A 207 -4.22 -20.21 6.61
CA VAL A 207 -5.09 -19.60 5.59
C VAL A 207 -6.08 -20.63 5.06
N LEU A 208 -7.36 -20.30 5.12
CA LEU A 208 -8.47 -21.08 4.55
C LEU A 208 -8.89 -20.55 3.18
N GLY A 209 -8.82 -19.23 3.00
CA GLY A 209 -9.21 -18.56 1.76
C GLY A 209 -8.77 -17.10 1.72
N ARG A 210 -8.76 -16.52 0.52
CA ARG A 210 -8.43 -15.12 0.26
C ARG A 210 -9.46 -14.53 -0.70
N SER A 211 -9.78 -13.25 -0.52
CA SER A 211 -10.55 -12.51 -1.51
C SER A 211 -9.67 -12.16 -2.70
N VAL A 212 -10.30 -11.84 -3.83
CA VAL A 212 -9.61 -11.16 -4.93
C VAL A 212 -9.01 -9.85 -4.39
N ALA A 213 -7.78 -9.56 -4.79
CA ALA A 213 -7.10 -8.33 -4.39
C ALA A 213 -7.65 -7.16 -5.19
N SER A 214 -8.22 -6.17 -4.49
CA SER A 214 -8.67 -4.92 -5.08
C SER A 214 -7.47 -4.00 -5.28
N ARG A 215 -7.33 -3.39 -6.47
CA ARG A 215 -6.13 -2.63 -6.86
C ARG A 215 -6.35 -1.15 -7.15
N ASP A 216 -7.53 -0.79 -7.62
CA ASP A 216 -7.86 0.52 -8.18
C ASP A 216 -9.25 1.00 -7.76
N GLU A 217 -9.92 0.26 -6.86
CA GLU A 217 -11.28 0.58 -6.46
C GLU A 217 -11.36 1.61 -5.33
N VAL A 218 -10.29 1.78 -4.55
CA VAL A 218 -10.23 2.74 -3.45
C VAL A 218 -9.04 3.67 -3.66
N SER A 219 -9.31 4.97 -3.62
CA SER A 219 -8.28 6.01 -3.74
C SER A 219 -7.96 6.63 -2.38
N LEU A 220 -6.69 6.95 -2.17
CA LEU A 220 -6.18 7.74 -1.06
C LEU A 220 -5.60 9.03 -1.63
N THR A 221 -6.28 10.16 -1.42
CA THR A 221 -5.93 11.42 -2.08
C THR A 221 -5.64 12.52 -1.06
N HIS A 222 -4.55 13.25 -1.25
CA HIS A 222 -4.22 14.43 -0.47
C HIS A 222 -5.03 15.64 -0.94
N CYS A 223 -5.41 16.55 -0.03
CA CYS A 223 -6.16 17.75 -0.37
C CYS A 223 -5.49 18.60 -1.46
N LYS A 224 -4.15 18.65 -1.49
CA LYS A 224 -3.39 19.38 -2.51
C LYS A 224 -3.59 18.81 -3.92
N ALA A 225 -3.89 17.52 -4.05
CA ALA A 225 -4.18 16.91 -5.34
C ALA A 225 -5.61 17.21 -5.83
N LEU A 226 -6.54 17.51 -4.91
CA LEU A 226 -7.91 17.92 -5.23
C LEU A 226 -8.00 19.40 -5.61
N TYR A 227 -7.19 20.24 -4.96
CA TYR A 227 -7.10 21.69 -5.17
C TYR A 227 -5.64 22.05 -5.46
N PRO A 228 -5.16 21.80 -6.69
CA PRO A 228 -3.76 22.04 -7.08
C PRO A 228 -3.37 23.52 -7.11
#